data_AF-A0A7Y3AA34-F1
#
_entry.id   AF-A0A7Y3AA34-F1
#
_cell.length_a   1.000
_cell.length_b   1.000
_cell.length_c   1.000
_cell.angle_alpha   90.00
_cell.angle_beta   90.00
_cell.angle_gamma   90.00
#
_symmetry.space_group_name_H-M   'P 1'
#
loop_
_entity.id
_entity.type
_entity.pdbx_description
1 polymer ?
#
loop_
_entity_poly.entity_id
_entity_poly.type
_entity_poly.pdbx_seq_one_letter_code
_entity_poly.pdbx_strand_id
1 'polypeptide(L)'
;MRYLDHAATTAVRPEARDAMAPFLDDAFGNPSGLHGVAQRAKNALEEARERAAELIGAERPFEVVFTGGGTEADNLAIAGAALADGRRGGIVTTHIEHEAVLETAAFCERLGCSVRRVGVDGLGRVDAATVAAAVGDDTSVVSV
;
A
#
# COMPACT_ATOMS: atom_id res chain seq x y z
N MET A 1 3.72 0.44 32.24
CA MET A 1 2.88 -0.28 31.27
C MET A 1 3.81 -1.08 30.36
N ARG A 2 3.54 -2.37 30.11
CA ARG A 2 4.27 -3.17 29.13
C ARG A 2 3.30 -3.46 28.00
N TYR A 3 3.61 -3.01 26.79
CA TYR A 3 2.79 -3.22 25.60
C TYR A 3 3.49 -4.26 24.72
N LEU A 4 2.83 -5.38 24.46
CA LEU A 4 3.41 -6.52 23.74
C LEU A 4 2.64 -6.83 22.44
N ASP A 5 1.97 -5.82 21.88
CA ASP A 5 1.14 -5.94 20.68
C ASP A 5 1.56 -4.91 19.60
N HIS A 6 2.87 -4.79 19.41
CA HIS A 6 3.47 -3.85 18.45
C HIS A 6 3.23 -4.24 16.99
N ALA A 7 2.84 -5.49 16.73
CA ALA A 7 2.46 -5.94 15.40
C ALA A 7 1.12 -5.33 14.95
N ALA A 8 0.20 -5.05 15.88
CA ALA A 8 -1.08 -4.41 15.56
C ALA A 8 -0.96 -2.88 15.41
N THR A 9 -0.22 -2.22 16.30
CA THR A 9 0.04 -0.78 16.21
C THR A 9 1.21 -0.36 17.11
N THR A 10 1.71 0.87 16.95
CA THR A 10 2.82 1.39 17.75
C THR A 10 2.56 2.82 18.23
N ALA A 11 3.16 3.19 19.37
CA ALA A 11 3.13 4.56 19.84
C ALA A 11 3.94 5.47 18.89
N VAL A 12 3.36 6.60 18.50
CA VAL A 12 4.03 7.61 17.67
C VAL A 12 5.30 8.08 18.38
N ARG A 13 6.43 8.03 17.68
CA ARG A 13 7.72 8.54 18.20
C ARG A 13 7.64 10.05 18.46
N PRO A 14 8.29 10.57 19.52
CA PRO A 14 8.29 12.01 19.80
C PRO A 14 8.71 12.86 18.60
N GLU A 15 9.75 12.44 17.87
CA GLU A 15 10.28 13.16 16.71
C GLU A 15 9.25 13.25 15.57
N ALA A 16 8.46 12.20 15.37
CA ALA A 16 7.38 12.20 14.39
C ALA A 16 6.23 13.13 14.82
N ARG A 17 5.87 13.10 16.11
CA ARG A 17 4.85 14.01 16.68
C ARG A 17 5.28 15.48 16.52
N ASP A 18 6.53 15.79 16.84
CA ASP A 18 7.07 17.15 16.75
C ASP A 18 7.12 17.63 15.30
N ALA A 19 7.46 16.75 14.35
CA ALA A 19 7.40 17.06 12.93
C ALA A 19 5.97 17.30 12.41
N MET A 20 4.96 16.63 13.00
CA MET A 20 3.55 16.81 12.63
C MET A 20 2.95 18.10 13.22
N ALA A 21 3.38 18.52 14.41
CA ALA A 21 2.75 19.59 15.18
C ALA A 21 2.52 20.89 14.38
N PRO A 22 3.47 21.43 13.59
CA PRO A 22 3.25 22.65 12.83
C PRO A 22 2.06 22.60 11.85
N PHE A 23 1.72 21.41 11.35
CA PHE A 23 0.63 21.22 10.39
C PHE A 23 -0.74 21.07 11.06
N LEU A 24 -0.77 20.92 12.38
CA LEU A 24 -1.99 20.95 13.19
C LEU A 24 -2.32 22.39 13.66
N ASP A 25 -1.33 23.28 13.70
CA ASP A 25 -1.47 24.65 14.19
C ASP A 25 -1.37 25.69 13.06
N ASP A 26 -0.15 26.09 12.64
CA ASP A 26 0.10 27.28 11.80
C ASP A 26 0.24 27.00 10.28
N ALA A 27 0.47 25.74 9.92
CA ALA A 27 0.67 25.28 8.53
C ALA A 27 -0.47 24.36 8.04
N PHE A 28 -1.67 24.52 8.58
CA PHE A 28 -2.89 23.75 8.30
C PHE A 28 -3.50 23.95 6.89
N GLY A 29 -2.81 24.65 5.99
CA GLY A 29 -3.36 25.05 4.69
C GLY A 29 -3.67 23.85 3.80
N ASN A 30 -4.74 23.95 3.01
CA ASN A 30 -5.01 22.96 1.96
C ASN A 30 -3.89 23.01 0.90
N PRO A 31 -3.13 21.92 0.65
CA PRO A 31 -1.99 21.91 -0.26
C PRO A 31 -2.36 22.14 -1.74
N SER A 32 -3.66 22.14 -2.10
CA SER A 32 -4.11 22.53 -3.45
C SER A 32 -4.23 24.05 -3.66
N GLY A 33 -4.10 24.86 -2.60
CA GLY A 33 -4.21 26.32 -2.67
C GLY A 33 -2.93 27.01 -3.15
N LEU A 34 -3.05 28.27 -3.57
CA LEU A 34 -1.93 29.07 -4.09
C LEU A 34 -1.36 30.08 -3.06
N HIS A 35 -2.02 30.27 -1.92
CA HIS A 35 -1.58 31.23 -0.90
C HIS A 35 -0.45 30.65 -0.03
N GLY A 36 0.28 31.53 0.67
CA GLY A 36 1.49 31.14 1.41
C GLY A 36 1.31 29.98 2.39
N VAL A 37 0.21 29.93 3.14
CA VAL A 37 -0.09 28.81 4.06
C VAL A 37 -0.28 27.48 3.32
N ALA A 38 -0.98 27.50 2.18
CA ALA A 38 -1.16 26.31 1.34
C ALA A 38 0.15 25.84 0.72
N GLN A 39 0.97 26.78 0.24
CA GLN A 39 2.27 26.45 -0.35
C GLN A 39 3.22 25.82 0.69
N ARG A 40 3.17 26.25 1.96
CA ARG A 40 3.94 25.61 3.04
C ARG A 40 3.53 24.15 3.25
N ALA A 41 2.22 23.87 3.31
CA ALA A 41 1.72 22.50 3.43
C ALA A 41 2.09 21.64 2.21
N LYS A 42 1.95 22.19 1.00
CA LYS A 42 2.34 21.52 -0.25
C LYS A 42 3.82 21.16 -0.27
N ASN A 43 4.70 22.11 0.07
CA ASN A 43 6.14 21.86 0.09
C ASN A 43 6.51 20.74 1.07
N ALA A 44 5.89 20.72 2.26
CA ALA A 44 6.13 19.66 3.23
C ALA A 44 5.65 18.29 2.74
N LEU A 45 4.53 18.22 2.03
CA LEU A 45 4.03 16.98 1.44
C LEU A 45 4.97 16.45 0.34
N GLU A 46 5.48 17.32 -0.53
CA GLU A 46 6.43 16.91 -1.58
C GLU A 46 7.78 16.50 -0.99
N GLU A 47 8.28 17.21 0.03
CA GLU A 47 9.50 16.81 0.75
C GLU A 47 9.32 15.44 1.45
N ALA A 48 8.16 15.18 2.05
CA ALA A 48 7.84 13.88 2.62
C ALA A 48 7.80 12.78 1.54
N ARG A 49 7.29 13.10 0.34
CA ARG A 49 7.26 12.18 -0.80
C ARG A 49 8.65 11.84 -1.30
N GLU A 50 9.51 12.84 -1.46
CA GLU A 50 10.92 12.66 -1.84
C GLU A 50 11.66 11.75 -0.85
N ARG A 51 11.54 12.04 0.45
CA ARG A 51 12.16 11.22 1.50
C ARG A 51 11.63 9.79 1.53
N ALA A 52 10.33 9.60 1.32
CA ALA A 52 9.73 8.27 1.24
C ALA A 52 10.24 7.48 0.02
N ALA A 53 10.36 8.15 -1.14
CA ALA A 53 10.88 7.57 -2.36
C ALA A 53 12.34 7.13 -2.20
N GLU A 54 13.18 7.98 -1.61
CA GLU A 54 14.58 7.66 -1.28
C GLU A 54 14.70 6.46 -0.35
N LEU A 55 13.86 6.39 0.69
CA LEU A 55 13.88 5.30 1.68
C LEU A 55 13.62 3.92 1.05
N ILE A 56 12.72 3.85 0.06
CA ILE A 56 12.33 2.60 -0.60
C ILE A 56 13.09 2.37 -1.92
N GLY A 57 13.97 3.29 -2.32
CA GLY A 57 14.73 3.20 -3.56
C GLY A 57 13.89 3.38 -4.83
N ALA A 58 12.79 4.15 -4.76
CA ALA A 58 12.02 4.52 -5.95
C ALA A 58 12.83 5.47 -6.83
N GLU A 59 12.72 5.34 -8.16
CA GLU A 59 13.50 6.16 -9.09
C GLU A 59 13.02 7.60 -9.09
N ARG A 60 11.71 7.82 -8.90
CA ARG A 60 11.09 9.15 -8.95
C ARG A 60 10.07 9.34 -7.83
N PRO A 61 10.02 10.53 -7.20
CA PRO A 61 9.08 10.78 -6.09
C PRO A 61 7.62 10.51 -6.42
N PHE A 62 7.18 10.78 -7.65
CA PHE A 62 5.78 10.59 -8.05
C PHE A 62 5.34 9.13 -8.12
N GLU A 63 6.26 8.17 -8.00
CA GLU A 63 5.96 6.74 -7.89
C GLU A 63 5.40 6.40 -6.50
N VAL A 64 5.56 7.29 -5.52
CA VAL A 64 4.97 7.17 -4.18
C VAL A 64 3.59 7.82 -4.16
N VAL A 65 2.56 7.04 -3.84
CA VAL A 65 1.19 7.50 -3.58
C VAL A 65 0.90 7.39 -2.09
N PHE A 66 0.47 8.49 -1.46
CA PHE A 66 0.00 8.47 -0.07
C PHE A 66 -1.48 8.06 -0.02
N THR A 67 -1.80 7.06 0.79
CA THR A 67 -3.16 6.58 1.06
C THR A 67 -3.47 6.73 2.56
N GLY A 68 -4.69 6.43 2.99
CA GLY A 68 -5.10 6.39 4.39
C GLY A 68 -4.49 5.24 5.21
N GLY A 69 -3.82 4.27 4.57
CA GLY A 69 -3.14 3.16 5.24
C GLY A 69 -2.89 1.95 4.34
N GLY A 70 -2.36 0.88 4.93
CA GLY A 70 -2.02 -0.36 4.21
C GLY A 70 -3.22 -1.00 3.50
N THR A 71 -4.38 -1.08 4.16
CA THR A 71 -5.60 -1.64 3.56
C THR A 71 -6.03 -0.91 2.29
N GLU A 72 -5.97 0.42 2.27
CA GLU A 72 -6.30 1.20 1.07
C GLU A 72 -5.25 1.01 -0.03
N ALA A 73 -3.97 0.94 0.35
CA ALA A 73 -2.88 0.69 -0.60
C ALA A 73 -2.99 -0.69 -1.27
N ASP A 74 -3.28 -1.75 -0.49
CA ASP A 74 -3.49 -3.10 -1.03
C ASP A 74 -4.68 -3.13 -2.00
N ASN A 75 -5.79 -2.46 -1.64
CA ASN A 75 -6.96 -2.34 -2.50
C ASN A 75 -6.62 -1.62 -3.80
N LEU A 76 -5.93 -0.47 -3.71
CA LEU A 76 -5.52 0.31 -4.87
C LEU A 76 -4.62 -0.52 -5.80
N ALA A 77 -3.63 -1.21 -5.25
CA ALA A 77 -2.68 -2.01 -6.03
C ALA A 77 -3.37 -3.20 -6.72
N ILE A 78 -4.13 -4.01 -5.97
CA ILE A 78 -4.69 -5.26 -6.47
C ILE A 78 -5.91 -5.00 -7.35
N ALA A 79 -6.91 -4.29 -6.84
CA ALA A 79 -8.13 -4.04 -7.60
C ALA A 79 -7.85 -3.08 -8.76
N GLY A 80 -7.01 -2.08 -8.55
CA GLY A 80 -6.57 -1.16 -9.60
C GLY A 80 -5.89 -1.93 -10.74
N ALA A 81 -4.98 -2.86 -10.44
CA ALA A 81 -4.40 -3.71 -11.47
C ALA A 81 -5.46 -4.61 -12.11
N ALA A 82 -6.16 -5.45 -11.34
CA ALA A 82 -7.04 -6.50 -11.86
C ALA A 82 -8.24 -5.98 -12.66
N LEU A 83 -8.72 -4.76 -12.35
CA LEU A 83 -9.93 -4.17 -12.93
C LEU A 83 -9.66 -2.96 -13.84
N ALA A 84 -8.40 -2.56 -14.02
CA ALA A 84 -8.02 -1.46 -14.91
C ALA A 84 -8.69 -1.58 -16.29
N ASP A 85 -9.16 -0.45 -16.82
CA ASP A 85 -9.76 -0.36 -18.16
C ASP A 85 -10.92 -1.34 -18.41
N GLY A 86 -11.64 -1.73 -17.33
CA GLY A 86 -12.80 -2.62 -17.41
C GLY A 86 -12.46 -4.10 -17.57
N ARG A 87 -11.18 -4.48 -17.50
CA ARG A 87 -10.73 -5.89 -17.63
C ARG A 87 -11.11 -6.73 -16.42
N ARG A 88 -10.90 -8.05 -16.54
CA ARG A 88 -10.95 -9.02 -15.42
C ARG A 88 -9.65 -9.80 -15.40
N GLY A 89 -8.58 -9.11 -15.01
CA GLY A 89 -7.25 -9.68 -14.93
C GLY A 89 -7.16 -10.71 -13.82
N GLY A 90 -6.38 -11.76 -14.06
CA GLY A 90 -6.08 -12.79 -13.09
C GLY A 90 -5.19 -12.28 -11.97
N ILE A 91 -5.36 -12.84 -10.78
CA ILE A 91 -4.64 -12.53 -9.56
C ILE A 91 -3.94 -13.81 -9.09
N VAL A 92 -2.65 -13.72 -8.77
CA VAL A 92 -1.93 -14.76 -8.02
C VAL A 92 -1.62 -14.20 -6.64
N THR A 93 -1.97 -14.94 -5.60
CA THR A 93 -1.68 -14.56 -4.22
C THR A 93 -1.47 -15.77 -3.32
N THR A 94 -1.29 -15.60 -2.01
CA THR A 94 -1.05 -16.68 -1.06
C THR A 94 -2.23 -16.91 -0.13
N HIS A 95 -2.21 -18.03 0.60
CA HIS A 95 -3.20 -18.31 1.65
C HIS A 95 -2.92 -17.57 2.98
N ILE A 96 -1.77 -16.94 3.13
CA ILE A 96 -1.31 -16.38 4.42
C ILE A 96 -1.29 -14.85 4.45
N GLU A 97 -1.86 -14.22 3.43
CA GLU A 97 -1.94 -12.76 3.34
C GLU A 97 -2.77 -12.15 4.47
N HIS A 98 -2.55 -10.86 4.70
CA HIS A 98 -3.46 -10.06 5.51
C HIS A 98 -4.87 -10.00 4.87
N GLU A 99 -5.91 -9.84 5.70
CA GLU A 99 -7.32 -9.79 5.24
C GLU A 99 -7.55 -8.73 4.16
N ALA A 100 -6.81 -7.62 4.19
CA ALA A 100 -6.87 -6.58 3.16
C ALA A 100 -6.64 -7.14 1.75
N VAL A 101 -5.65 -8.02 1.57
CA VAL A 101 -5.35 -8.66 0.28
C VAL A 101 -6.36 -9.74 -0.04
N LEU A 102 -6.68 -10.62 0.93
CA LEU A 102 -7.60 -11.74 0.73
C LEU A 102 -9.00 -11.28 0.33
N GLU A 103 -9.52 -10.26 1.02
CA GLU A 103 -10.85 -9.70 0.76
C GLU A 103 -10.90 -8.91 -0.54
N THR A 104 -9.83 -8.19 -0.89
CA THR A 104 -9.74 -7.53 -2.21
C THR A 104 -9.70 -8.56 -3.33
N ALA A 105 -8.92 -9.63 -3.20
CA ALA A 105 -8.90 -10.71 -4.19
C ALA A 105 -10.27 -11.39 -4.31
N ALA A 106 -10.94 -11.68 -3.19
CA ALA A 106 -12.29 -12.24 -3.18
C ALA A 106 -13.33 -11.29 -3.80
N PHE A 107 -13.17 -9.98 -3.60
CA PHE A 107 -13.99 -8.97 -4.27
C PHE A 107 -13.80 -9.00 -5.78
N CYS A 108 -12.56 -9.01 -6.27
CA CYS A 108 -12.25 -9.14 -7.69
C CYS A 108 -12.78 -10.46 -8.28
N GLU A 109 -12.69 -11.56 -7.53
CA GLU A 109 -13.24 -12.88 -7.90
C GLU A 109 -14.75 -12.81 -8.14
N ARG A 110 -15.50 -12.16 -7.24
CA ARG A 110 -16.95 -11.91 -7.41
C ARG A 110 -17.26 -11.06 -8.65
N LEU A 111 -16.33 -10.21 -9.07
CA LEU A 111 -16.46 -9.41 -10.29
C LEU A 111 -16.07 -10.19 -11.55
N GLY A 112 -15.50 -11.40 -11.43
CA GLY A 112 -15.15 -12.27 -12.55
C GLY A 112 -13.65 -12.37 -12.86
N CYS A 113 -12.76 -11.87 -11.99
CA CYS A 113 -11.34 -12.13 -12.09
C CYS A 113 -11.01 -13.58 -11.70
N SER A 114 -10.01 -14.19 -12.34
CA SER A 114 -9.44 -15.46 -11.85
C SER A 114 -8.56 -15.19 -10.63
N VAL A 115 -8.63 -16.04 -9.60
CA VAL A 115 -7.77 -15.94 -8.42
C VAL A 115 -7.11 -17.29 -8.14
N ARG A 116 -5.78 -17.32 -8.18
CA ARG A 116 -4.95 -18.49 -7.85
C ARG A 116 -4.25 -18.23 -6.53
N ARG A 117 -4.46 -19.13 -5.56
CA ARG A 117 -3.88 -19.02 -4.22
C ARG A 117 -2.81 -20.10 -4.05
N VAL A 118 -1.60 -19.67 -3.69
CA VAL A 118 -0.42 -20.51 -3.50
C VAL A 118 -0.25 -20.84 -2.02
N GLY A 119 0.10 -22.10 -1.73
CA GLY A 119 0.38 -22.58 -0.39
C GLY A 119 1.76 -22.16 0.13
N VAL A 120 2.04 -22.54 1.37
CA VAL A 120 3.31 -22.31 2.05
C VAL A 120 3.86 -23.61 2.62
N ASP A 121 5.16 -23.63 2.92
CA ASP A 121 5.79 -24.74 3.64
C ASP A 121 5.43 -24.75 5.15
N GLY A 122 5.98 -25.73 5.88
CA GLY A 122 5.77 -25.86 7.33
C GLY A 122 6.35 -24.71 8.18
N LEU A 123 7.10 -23.78 7.58
CA LEU A 123 7.62 -22.56 8.20
C LEU A 123 6.88 -21.30 7.75
N GLY A 124 5.81 -21.44 6.96
CA GLY A 124 5.05 -20.31 6.42
C GLY A 124 5.75 -19.60 5.27
N ARG A 125 6.71 -20.24 4.59
CA ARG A 125 7.43 -19.65 3.45
C ARG A 125 6.76 -20.03 2.15
N VAL A 126 6.64 -19.04 1.26
CA VAL A 126 6.16 -19.23 -0.10
C VAL A 126 7.33 -19.64 -0.98
N ASP A 127 7.13 -20.67 -1.80
CA ASP A 127 8.12 -21.08 -2.81
C ASP A 127 7.94 -20.26 -4.10
N ALA A 128 8.99 -19.55 -4.51
CA ALA A 128 8.98 -18.70 -5.68
C ALA A 128 8.70 -19.47 -6.99
N ALA A 129 9.15 -20.74 -7.08
CA ALA A 129 8.87 -21.57 -8.27
C ALA A 129 7.38 -21.91 -8.36
N THR A 130 6.74 -22.18 -7.23
CA THR A 130 5.29 -22.40 -7.15
C THR A 130 4.50 -21.15 -7.54
N VAL A 131 4.92 -19.95 -7.12
CA VAL A 131 4.32 -18.68 -7.56
C VAL A 131 4.47 -18.51 -9.07
N ALA A 132 5.67 -18.71 -9.62
CA ALA A 132 5.94 -18.58 -11.05
C ALA A 132 5.09 -19.55 -11.88
N ALA A 133 4.91 -20.79 -11.42
CA ALA A 133 4.05 -21.78 -12.08
C ALA A 133 2.56 -21.43 -12.01
N ALA A 134 2.14 -20.64 -11.01
CA ALA A 134 0.78 -20.15 -10.91
C ALA A 134 0.51 -18.95 -11.83
N VAL A 135 1.52 -18.27 -12.37
CA VAL A 135 1.34 -17.18 -13.34
C VAL A 135 0.93 -17.77 -14.70
N GLY A 136 -0.11 -17.18 -15.30
CA GLY A 136 -0.60 -17.49 -16.65
C GLY A 136 -0.90 -16.23 -17.45
N ASP A 137 -1.30 -16.39 -18.72
CA ASP A 137 -1.46 -15.29 -19.68
C ASP A 137 -2.46 -14.21 -19.26
N ASP A 138 -3.42 -14.56 -18.40
CA ASP A 138 -4.43 -13.66 -17.85
C ASP A 138 -3.94 -12.87 -16.63
N THR A 139 -2.78 -13.21 -16.07
CA THR A 139 -2.30 -12.66 -14.79
C THR A 139 -1.96 -11.18 -14.94
N SER A 140 -2.57 -10.38 -14.07
CA SER A 140 -2.41 -8.94 -14.04
C SER A 140 -1.62 -8.43 -12.85
N VAL A 141 -1.63 -9.19 -11.75
CA VAL A 141 -0.95 -8.85 -10.50
C VAL A 141 -0.62 -10.12 -9.72
N VAL A 142 0.53 -10.08 -9.03
CA VAL A 142 0.99 -11.09 -8.09
C VAL A 142 1.22 -10.39 -6.75
N SER A 143 0.59 -10.87 -5.67
CA SER A 143 0.72 -10.33 -4.30
C SER A 143 1.10 -11.45 -3.34
N VAL A 144 2.29 -11.40 -2.73
CA VAL A 144 2.94 -12.46 -1.94
C VAL A 144 3.65 -11.88 -0.73
#